data_AF-A0A517WBL0-F1
#
_entry.id   AF-A0A517WBL0-F1
#
_cell.length_a   1.000
_cell.length_b   1.000
_cell.length_c   1.000
_cell.angle_alpha   90.00
_cell.angle_beta   90.00
_cell.angle_gamma   90.00
#
_symmetry.space_group_name_H-M   'P 1'
#
loop_
_entity.id
_entity.type
_entity.pdbx_description
1 polymer ?
#
loop_
_entity_poly.entity_id
_entity_poly.type
_entity_poly.pdbx_seq_one_letter_code
_entity_poly.pdbx_strand_id
1 'polypeptide(L)'
;MITRNDAFRVTMRDTKSYCGILLDDNNRKPICRLRFNHSQKYLGLFTNKNEDKVEIECVDDIFNHSERLKAVIGEYEGGKVEVEEEKSTGGIVDNG
;
A
#
# COMPACT_ATOMS: atom_id res chain seq x y z
N MET A 1 -9.42 8.12 -6.99
CA MET A 1 -10.64 7.54 -6.38
C MET A 1 -10.68 6.05 -6.74
N ILE A 2 -10.74 5.12 -5.77
CA ILE A 2 -10.80 3.68 -6.06
C ILE A 2 -12.21 3.36 -6.57
N THR A 3 -12.33 2.83 -7.78
CA THR A 3 -13.62 2.48 -8.38
C THR A 3 -14.02 1.08 -7.93
N ARG A 4 -15.32 0.79 -7.87
CA ARG A 4 -15.87 -0.52 -7.42
C ARG A 4 -15.26 -1.73 -8.17
N ASN A 5 -14.70 -1.52 -9.35
CA ASN A 5 -14.04 -2.54 -10.16
C ASN A 5 -12.63 -2.93 -9.66
N ASP A 6 -11.96 -2.05 -8.92
CA ASP A 6 -10.58 -2.23 -8.49
C ASP A 6 -10.47 -3.20 -7.30
N ALA A 7 -11.48 -3.27 -6.45
CA ALA A 7 -11.51 -4.17 -5.29
C ALA A 7 -11.51 -5.66 -5.71
N PHE A 8 -12.14 -6.02 -6.84
CA PHE A 8 -12.15 -7.40 -7.35
C PHE A 8 -10.77 -7.88 -7.82
N ARG A 9 -9.86 -6.95 -8.09
CA ARG A 9 -8.50 -7.26 -8.53
C ARG A 9 -7.56 -7.50 -7.35
N VAL A 10 -7.97 -7.21 -6.13
CA VAL A 10 -7.18 -7.47 -4.93
C VAL A 10 -7.58 -8.82 -4.35
N THR A 11 -6.64 -9.77 -4.32
CA THR A 11 -6.86 -11.09 -3.74
C THR A 11 -5.94 -11.34 -2.56
N MET A 12 -6.44 -12.16 -1.64
CA MET A 12 -5.71 -12.59 -0.46
C MET A 12 -5.29 -14.05 -0.65
N ARG A 13 -4.00 -14.35 -0.46
CA ARG A 13 -3.46 -15.70 -0.49
C ARG A 13 -2.68 -15.98 0.79
N ASP A 14 -3.20 -16.90 1.59
CA ASP A 14 -2.53 -17.31 2.82
C ASP A 14 -1.29 -18.15 2.53
N THR A 15 -0.26 -17.98 3.36
CA THR A 15 0.96 -18.79 3.35
C THR A 15 1.39 -19.06 4.78
N LYS A 16 2.25 -20.06 5.00
CA LYS A 16 2.70 -20.44 6.35
C LYS A 16 3.30 -19.27 7.15
N SER A 17 3.95 -18.30 6.50
CA SER A 17 4.72 -17.25 7.18
C SER A 17 4.12 -15.85 7.05
N TYR A 18 3.09 -15.67 6.22
CA TYR A 18 2.42 -14.40 5.97
C TYR A 18 1.15 -14.62 5.14
N CYS A 19 0.26 -13.63 5.17
CA CYS A 19 -0.85 -13.53 4.24
C CYS A 19 -0.47 -12.55 3.12
N GLY A 20 -0.47 -13.00 1.86
CA GLY A 20 -0.12 -12.20 0.70
C GLY A 20 -1.33 -11.46 0.13
N ILE A 21 -1.18 -10.18 -0.14
CA ILE A 21 -2.16 -9.37 -0.86
C ILE A 21 -1.65 -9.18 -2.28
N LEU A 22 -2.39 -9.67 -3.27
CA LEU A 22 -1.96 -9.78 -4.66
C LEU A 22 -2.87 -8.95 -5.56
N LEU A 23 -2.31 -8.40 -6.62
CA LEU A 23 -3.06 -7.84 -7.73
C LEU A 23 -3.33 -8.92 -8.79
N ASP A 24 -4.56 -8.99 -9.28
CA ASP A 24 -5.03 -9.92 -10.32
C ASP A 24 -4.78 -11.41 -10.01
N ASP A 25 -4.82 -11.80 -8.72
CA ASP A 25 -4.45 -13.15 -8.24
C ASP A 25 -3.08 -13.67 -8.72
N ASN A 26 -2.15 -12.75 -9.00
CA ASN A 26 -0.88 -13.09 -9.60
C ASN A 26 0.26 -13.01 -8.58
N ASN A 27 0.95 -14.13 -8.34
CA ASN A 27 2.11 -14.19 -7.43
C ASN A 27 3.30 -13.31 -7.89
N ARG A 28 3.32 -12.85 -9.14
CA ARG A 28 4.31 -11.90 -9.66
C ARG A 28 3.91 -10.43 -9.48
N LYS A 29 2.72 -10.17 -8.92
CA LYS A 29 2.20 -8.84 -8.61
C LYS A 29 1.79 -8.70 -7.13
N PRO A 30 2.69 -8.95 -6.17
CA PRO A 30 2.38 -8.75 -4.76
C PRO A 30 2.23 -7.26 -4.42
N ILE A 31 1.10 -6.87 -3.83
CA ILE A 31 0.86 -5.51 -3.34
C ILE A 31 1.53 -5.32 -1.98
N CYS A 32 1.29 -6.25 -1.04
CA CYS A 32 1.94 -6.27 0.26
C CYS A 32 1.86 -7.68 0.89
N ARG A 33 2.54 -7.85 2.03
CA ARG A 33 2.48 -9.08 2.85
C ARG A 33 2.12 -8.73 4.28
N LEU A 34 1.04 -9.32 4.78
CA LEU A 34 0.59 -9.18 6.16
C LEU A 34 1.26 -10.27 7.01
N ARG A 35 2.11 -9.86 7.94
CA ARG A 35 2.86 -10.76 8.83
C ARG A 35 2.33 -10.61 10.25
N PHE A 36 1.12 -11.10 10.48
CA PHE A 36 0.38 -10.91 11.74
C PHE A 36 0.35 -12.16 12.62
N ASN A 37 1.13 -13.18 12.27
CA ASN A 37 1.17 -14.47 12.98
C ASN A 37 1.94 -14.41 14.32
N HIS A 38 2.40 -13.22 14.74
CA HIS A 38 3.19 -12.98 15.95
C HIS A 38 2.59 -11.82 16.75
N SER A 39 3.04 -11.64 18.00
CA SER A 39 2.62 -10.53 18.85
C SER A 39 2.93 -9.17 18.21
N GLN A 40 4.15 -9.02 17.67
CA GLN A 40 4.51 -7.90 16.81
C GLN A 40 3.98 -8.13 15.39
N LYS A 41 3.20 -7.17 14.89
CA LYS A 41 2.72 -7.18 13.50
C LYS A 41 3.74 -6.51 12.61
N TYR A 42 3.91 -7.07 11.42
CA TYR A 42 4.72 -6.48 10.38
C TYR A 42 3.94 -6.37 9.07
N LEU A 43 4.24 -5.32 8.31
CA LEU A 43 3.79 -5.11 6.94
C LEU A 43 4.99 -5.23 6.00
N GLY A 44 4.95 -6.18 5.08
CA GLY A 44 5.88 -6.27 3.96
C GLY A 44 5.42 -5.36 2.83
N LEU A 45 6.19 -4.31 2.55
CA LEU A 45 5.93 -3.33 1.50
C LEU A 45 6.93 -3.51 0.37
N PHE A 46 6.49 -3.33 -0.88
CA PHE A 46 7.36 -3.48 -2.04
C PHE A 46 7.81 -2.13 -2.59
N THR A 47 9.04 -2.07 -3.10
CA THR A 47 9.58 -0.96 -3.91
C THR A 47 10.53 -1.54 -4.94
N ASN A 48 10.31 -1.31 -6.23
CA ASN A 48 11.21 -1.80 -7.29
C ASN A 48 11.56 -3.31 -7.16
N LYS A 49 10.59 -4.14 -6.78
CA LYS A 49 10.72 -5.60 -6.50
C LYS A 49 11.45 -5.99 -5.20
N ASN A 50 11.93 -5.04 -4.41
CA ASN A 50 12.48 -5.31 -3.07
C ASN A 50 11.36 -5.24 -2.02
N GLU A 51 11.40 -6.13 -1.02
CA GLU A 51 10.46 -6.14 0.12
C GLU A 51 11.12 -5.51 1.33
N ASP A 52 10.52 -4.45 1.88
CA ASP A 52 10.85 -3.90 3.18
C ASP A 52 9.84 -4.36 4.21
N LYS A 53 10.32 -4.77 5.39
CA LYS A 53 9.48 -5.21 6.50
C LYS A 53 9.37 -4.08 7.52
N VAL A 54 8.18 -3.51 7.65
CA VAL A 54 7.87 -2.39 8.56
C VAL A 54 7.06 -2.89 9.75
N GLU A 55 7.35 -2.41 10.95
CA GLU A 55 6.57 -2.69 12.15
C GLU A 55 5.30 -1.86 12.16
N ILE A 56 4.19 -2.48 12.55
CA ILE A 56 2.92 -1.79 12.80
C ILE A 56 2.35 -2.24 14.15
N GLU A 57 1.67 -1.35 14.86
CA GLU A 57 1.04 -1.65 16.15
C GLU A 57 -0.37 -2.23 15.92
N CYS A 58 -1.11 -1.62 14.99
CA CYS A 58 -2.47 -1.99 14.65
C CYS A 58 -2.69 -2.08 13.14
N VAL A 59 -3.89 -2.51 12.73
CA VAL A 59 -4.23 -2.65 11.31
C VAL A 59 -4.42 -1.27 10.66
N ASP A 60 -4.84 -0.28 11.43
CA ASP A 60 -5.06 1.08 10.92
C ASP A 60 -3.74 1.74 10.46
N ASP A 61 -2.60 1.35 11.02
CA ASP A 61 -1.29 1.85 10.61
C ASP A 61 -0.97 1.56 9.13
N ILE A 62 -1.66 0.60 8.50
CA ILE A 62 -1.54 0.33 7.06
C ILE A 62 -1.90 1.57 6.23
N PHE A 63 -2.82 2.43 6.70
CA PHE A 63 -3.22 3.65 6.00
C PHE A 63 -2.05 4.65 5.84
N ASN A 64 -1.10 4.64 6.78
CA ASN A 64 0.12 5.46 6.71
C ASN A 64 1.04 5.05 5.54
N HIS A 65 0.80 3.88 4.94
CA HIS A 65 1.58 3.35 3.81
C HIS A 65 0.78 3.32 2.50
N SER A 66 -0.39 3.97 2.47
CA SER A 66 -1.32 3.90 1.33
C SER A 66 -0.72 4.38 0.01
N GLU A 67 0.12 5.42 0.02
CA GLU A 67 0.83 5.91 -1.17
C GLU A 67 1.76 4.86 -1.76
N ARG A 68 2.52 4.17 -0.90
CA ARG A 68 3.45 3.12 -1.32
C ARG A 68 2.70 1.92 -1.89
N LEU A 69 1.57 1.54 -1.29
CA LEU A 69 0.71 0.48 -1.82
C LEU A 69 0.14 0.84 -3.20
N LYS A 70 -0.32 2.09 -3.38
CA LYS A 70 -0.80 2.60 -4.68
C LYS A 70 0.33 2.63 -5.73
N ALA A 71 1.53 3.03 -5.34
CA ALA A 71 2.68 3.08 -6.23
C ALA A 71 3.03 1.69 -6.77
N VAL A 72 3.03 0.65 -5.92
CA VAL A 72 3.25 -0.75 -6.33
C VAL A 72 2.20 -1.21 -7.34
N ILE A 73 0.93 -0.86 -7.15
CA ILE A 73 -0.12 -1.16 -8.13
C ILE A 73 0.17 -0.44 -9.46
N GLY A 74 0.54 0.84 -9.40
CA GLY A 74 0.90 1.63 -10.59
C GLY A 74 2.08 1.06 -11.39
N GLU A 75 3.08 0.48 -10.71
CA GLU A 75 4.19 -0.24 -11.36
C GLU A 75 3.68 -1.43 -12.20
N TYR A 76 2.67 -2.17 -11.72
CA TYR A 76 2.10 -3.32 -12.43
C TYR A 76 1.17 -2.94 -13.59
N GLU A 77 0.59 -1.75 -13.55
CA GLU A 77 -0.33 -1.24 -14.57
C GLU A 77 0.38 -0.48 -15.69
N GLY A 78 1.70 -0.31 -15.60
CA GLY A 78 2.49 0.34 -16.64
C GLY A 78 2.49 1.87 -16.57
N GLY A 79 2.23 2.45 -15.40
CA GLY A 79 2.47 3.87 -15.13
C GLY A 79 1.48 4.83 -15.78
N LYS A 80 0.29 4.96 -15.17
CA LYS A 80 -0.48 6.22 -15.20
C LYS A 80 -0.94 6.52 -13.79
N VAL A 81 -0.02 7.00 -12.95
CA VAL A 81 -0.38 7.62 -11.67
C VAL A 81 -0.35 9.12 -11.92
N GLU A 82 -1.53 9.72 -12.12
CA GLU A 82 -1.70 11.16 -11.99
C GLU A 82 -1.49 11.49 -10.52
N VAL A 83 -0.35 12.10 -10.21
CA VAL A 83 -0.04 12.62 -8.88
C VAL A 83 -0.83 13.91 -8.73
N GLU A 84 -1.91 13.88 -7.94
CA GLU A 84 -2.53 15.10 -7.44
C GLU A 84 -1.61 15.66 -6.35
N GLU A 85 -0.89 16.74 -6.67
CA GLU A 85 -0.20 17.56 -5.69
C GLU A 85 -1.23 18.07 -4.67
N GLU A 86 -1.09 17.69 -3.40
CA GLU A 86 -1.77 18.39 -2.32
C GLU A 86 -1.28 19.84 -2.32
N LYS A 87 -2.14 20.74 -2.82
CA LYS A 87 -1.99 22.18 -2.59
C LYS A 87 -2.02 22.43 -1.09
N SER A 88 -0.85 22.74 -0.53
CA SER A 88 -0.73 23.47 0.72
C SER A 88 -1.48 24.80 0.56
N THR A 89 -2.74 24.81 1.00
CA THR A 89 -3.53 26.04 1.10
C THR A 89 -3.05 26.79 2.33
N GLY A 90 -2.71 28.06 2.12
CA GLY A 90 -1.90 28.85 3.03
C GLY A 90 -2.58 29.26 4.33
N GLY A 91 -1.74 29.74 5.24
CA GLY A 91 -2.11 30.66 6.31
C GLY A 91 -1.15 31.84 6.28
N ILE A 92 -1.56 32.94 5.65
CA ILE A 92 -0.95 34.26 5.87
C ILE A 92 -1.47 34.74 7.23
N VAL A 93 -0.57 34.96 8.18
CA VAL A 93 -0.86 35.78 9.37
C VAL A 93 -0.09 37.09 9.24
N ASP A 94 -0.79 38.11 8.75
CA ASP A 94 -0.34 39.49 8.80
C ASP A 94 -0.47 39.98 10.26
N ASN A 95 0.63 40.45 10.84
CA ASN A 95 0.62 41.19 12.10
C ASN A 95 1.17 42.57 11.80
N GLY A 96 0.24 43.51 11.56
CA GLY A 96 0.48 44.95 11.41
C GLY A 96 -0.71 45.73 11.95
#